data_AF-A0A2G6LI60-F1
#
_entry.id   AF-A0A2G6LI60-F1
#
_cell.length_a   1.000
_cell.length_b   1.000
_cell.length_c   1.000
_cell.angle_alpha   90.00
_cell.angle_beta   90.00
_cell.angle_gamma   90.00
#
_symmetry.space_group_name_H-M   'P 1'
#
loop_
_entity.id
_entity.type
_entity.pdbx_description
1 polymer ?
#
loop_
_entity_poly.entity_id
_entity_poly.type
_entity_poly.pdbx_seq_one_letter_code
_entity_poly.pdbx_strand_id
1 'polypeptide(L)' 'MKRGGKPKEIAETIDWLLSDKASYITGSFIEASGGR' A
#
# COMPACT_ATOMS: atom_id res chain seq x y z
N MET A 1 4.67 2.77 13.68
CA MET A 1 3.35 3.09 14.30
C MET A 1 3.18 2.23 15.54
N LYS A 2 2.61 2.75 16.64
CA LYS A 2 2.45 1.99 17.91
C LYS A 2 1.21 1.08 17.92
N ARG A 3 0.86 0.49 16.78
CA ARG A 3 -0.27 -0.46 16.64
C ARG A 3 -0.04 -1.41 15.46
N GLY A 4 -0.74 -2.54 15.47
CA GLY A 4 -0.83 -3.42 14.31
C GLY A 4 -1.54 -2.74 13.14
N GLY A 5 -1.13 -3.11 11.92
CA GLY A 5 -1.86 -2.80 10.70
C GLY A 5 -3.17 -3.59 10.63
N LYS A 6 -4.17 -3.03 9.97
CA LYS A 6 -5.45 -3.68 9.70
C LYS A 6 -5.45 -4.21 8.27
N PRO A 7 -6.13 -5.35 7.99
CA PRO A 7 -6.24 -5.88 6.62
C PRO A 7 -6.76 -4.85 5.60
N LYS A 8 -7.69 -3.98 6.02
CA LYS A 8 -8.25 -2.93 5.17
C LYS A 8 -7.18 -1.92 4.67
N GLU A 9 -6.18 -1.61 5.48
CA GLU A 9 -5.12 -0.65 5.10
C GLU A 9 -4.24 -1.22 3.98
N ILE A 10 -4.04 -2.54 3.98
CA ILE A 10 -3.35 -3.24 2.89
C ILE A 10 -4.24 -3.28 1.64
N ALA A 11 -5.53 -3.57 1.79
CA ALA A 11 -6.48 -3.59 0.68
C ALA A 11 -6.58 -2.23 -0.03
N GLU A 12 -6.56 -1.12 0.71
CA GLU A 12 -6.55 0.24 0.15
C GLU A 12 -5.27 0.51 -0.67
N THR A 13 -4.13 -0.03 -0.26
CA THR A 13 -2.87 0.08 -1.03
C THR A 13 -2.97 -0.70 -2.34
N ILE A 14 -3.54 -1.91 -2.30
CA ILE A 14 -3.76 -2.75 -3.49
C ILE A 14 -4.74 -2.06 -4.45
N ASP A 15 -5.86 -1.55 -3.94
CA ASP A 15 -6.86 -0.82 -4.71
C ASP A 15 -6.25 0.40 -5.43
N TRP A 16 -5.40 1.15 -4.71
CA TRP A 16 -4.67 2.26 -5.32
C TRP A 16 -3.71 1.81 -6.44
N LEU A 17 -2.97 0.71 -6.25
CA LEU A 17 -2.09 0.15 -7.27
C LEU A 17 -2.83 -0.30 -8.54
N LEU A 18 -4.09 -0.71 -8.41
CA LEU A 18 -4.95 -1.09 -9.55
C LEU A 18 -5.60 0.12 -10.23
N SER A 19 -5.52 1.31 -9.63
CA SER A 19 -6.14 2.52 -10.16
C SER A 19 -5.24 3.27 -11.15
N ASP A 20 -5.85 4.12 -11.97
CA ASP A 20 -5.13 5.01 -12.90
C ASP A 20 -4.11 5.93 -12.21
N LYS A 21 -4.26 6.17 -10.90
CA LYS A 21 -3.34 6.99 -10.10
C LYS A 21 -1.94 6.36 -10.00
N ALA A 22 -1.84 5.04 -10.13
CA ALA A 22 -0.59 4.30 -10.10
C ALA A 22 -0.02 4.01 -11.50
N SER A 23 -0.62 4.56 -12.57
CA SER A 23 -0.28 4.24 -13.97
C SER A 23 1.20 4.42 -14.36
N TYR A 24 1.95 5.24 -13.63
CA TYR A 24 3.38 5.47 -13.88
C TYR A 24 4.33 4.71 -12.94
N ILE A 25 3.80 3.83 -12.09
CA ILE A 25 4.57 3.04 -11.14
C ILE A 25 4.60 1.59 -11.60
N THR A 26 5.80 1.06 -11.78
CA THR A 26 6.02 -0.34 -12.12
C THR A 26 7.29 -0.85 -11.45
N GLY A 27 7.40 -2.17 -11.25
CA GLY A 27 8.59 -2.82 -10.69
C GLY A 27 9.01 -2.32 -9.30
N SER A 28 8.08 -1.72 -8.55
CA SER A 28 8.34 -1.05 -7.28
C SER A 28 7.75 -1.85 -6.12
N PHE A 29 8.40 -1.76 -4.96
CA PHE A 29 7.92 -2.38 -3.72
C PHE A 29 7.31 -1.31 -2.80
N ILE A 30 6.15 -1.62 -2.21
CA ILE A 30 5.53 -0.78 -1.18
C ILE A 30 5.61 -1.50 0.16
N GLU A 31 6.29 -0.88 1.11
CA GLU A 31 6.40 -1.38 2.47
C GLU A 31 5.28 -0.81 3.36
N ALA A 32 4.26 -1.63 3.61
CA ALA A 32 3.11 -1.28 4.45
C ALA A 32 3.28 -1.75 5.91
N SER A 33 4.46 -1.53 6.50
CA SER A 33 4.80 -1.97 7.87
C SER A 33 4.47 -0.94 8.97
N GLY A 34 3.98 0.24 8.59
CA GLY A 34 3.75 1.35 9.51
C GLY A 34 5.04 2.04 9.97
N GLY A 35 6.11 1.99 9.16
CA GLY A 35 7.36 2.72 9.37
C GLY A 35 8.36 2.01 10.28
N ARG A 36 8.45 0.68 10.17
CA ARG A 36 9.48 -0.14 10.80
C ARG A 36 10.00 -1.18 9.82
#